data_AF-A0A2D9X5A2-F1
#
_entry.id   AF-A0A2D9X5A2-F1
#
_cell.length_a   1.000
_cell.length_b   1.000
_cell.length_c   1.000
_cell.angle_alpha   90.00
_cell.angle_beta   90.00
_cell.angle_gamma   90.00
#
_symmetry.space_group_name_H-M   'P 1'
#
loop_
_entity.id
_entity.type
_entity.pdbx_description
1 polymer ?
#
loop_
_entity_poly.entity_id
_entity_poly.type
_entity_poly.pdbx_seq_one_letter_code
_entity_poly.pdbx_strand_id
1 'polypeptide(L)'
;MFRSQLEREALIRKFQAQYGSGIVINSFFVENTFKQFKVDYIIVNNDALSSEQLTEQSAAVLNALTGGASVKELEVTYQGIVSINSFAQPDYQDFLAFDEAIRDQLATTDLNMYLDPYCEASACFIIRVLDSKVKPKPDDYNEKNYATSLKETLQQQAFQKRINDVFDAHPIAVYDSVLKAIYYKSQGRLLESLNSYQELLSLNPSDPAPHFFRAEIFVQQEDVDAALDELEKGVLKVQMVPDTAFAELHIFYADLLIEKKRRKDAFSQYELAFNLVQQNMEYLKLLRERYKQHSFNDQIRKFDDRIAVLELEKQEQDKLSQKDLEAILDSADKDVVSPDVSKSVDSTVTDIDN
;
A
#
# COMPACT_ATOMS: atom_id res chain seq x y z
N MET A 1 16.75 -4.36 17.86
CA MET A 1 15.33 -4.77 17.77
C MET A 1 14.45 -4.01 18.77
N PHE A 2 14.53 -4.26 20.08
CA PHE A 2 13.65 -3.60 21.07
C PHE A 2 13.89 -2.08 21.20
N ARG A 3 15.16 -1.66 21.34
CA ARG A 3 15.53 -0.23 21.44
C ARG A 3 15.12 0.59 20.21
N SER A 4 15.33 0.04 19.02
CA SER A 4 14.92 0.65 17.75
C SER A 4 13.39 0.73 17.59
N GLN A 5 12.63 -0.19 18.21
CA GLN A 5 11.18 -0.16 18.20
C GLN A 5 10.65 0.91 19.16
N LEU A 6 11.21 1.00 20.37
CA LEU A 6 10.92 2.06 21.33
C LEU A 6 11.24 3.46 20.81
N GLU A 7 12.38 3.63 20.12
CA GLU A 7 12.77 4.89 19.48
C GLU A 7 11.79 5.28 18.36
N ARG A 8 11.37 4.32 17.53
CA ARG A 8 10.32 4.54 16.51
C ARG A 8 8.98 4.92 17.13
N GLU A 9 8.52 4.18 18.13
CA GLU A 9 7.26 4.47 18.82
C GLU A 9 7.30 5.82 19.55
N ALA A 10 8.43 6.19 20.15
CA ALA A 10 8.61 7.49 20.77
C ALA A 10 8.57 8.62 19.73
N LEU A 11 9.18 8.42 18.56
CA LEU A 11 9.13 9.38 17.45
C LEU A 11 7.70 9.52 16.92
N ILE A 12 6.98 8.40 16.71
CA ILE A 12 5.58 8.38 16.30
C ILE A 12 4.71 9.13 17.31
N ARG A 13 4.83 8.82 18.62
CA ARG A 13 4.08 9.51 19.68
C ARG A 13 4.39 11.01 19.72
N LYS A 14 5.66 11.40 19.63
CA LYS A 14 6.08 12.81 19.61
C LYS A 14 5.51 13.53 18.40
N PHE A 15 5.53 12.89 17.23
CA PHE A 15 5.00 13.43 16.00
C PHE A 15 3.47 13.54 16.09
N GLN A 16 2.75 12.49 16.47
CA GLN A 16 1.30 12.50 16.71
C GLN A 16 0.85 13.61 17.67
N ALA A 17 1.58 13.80 18.78
CA ALA A 17 1.29 14.85 19.75
C ALA A 17 1.44 16.28 19.17
N GLN A 18 2.32 16.46 18.19
CA GLN A 18 2.53 17.75 17.54
C GLN A 18 1.36 18.15 16.63
N TYR A 19 0.78 17.20 15.89
CA TYR A 19 -0.31 17.47 14.94
C TYR A 19 -1.71 17.48 15.57
N GLY A 20 -1.89 16.87 16.75
CA GLY A 20 -3.16 16.87 17.46
C GLY A 20 -3.47 18.14 18.27
N SER A 21 -2.57 19.13 18.26
CA SER A 21 -2.64 20.32 19.12
C SER A 21 -3.65 21.39 18.66
N GLY A 22 -4.07 21.37 17.40
CA GLY A 22 -5.02 22.35 16.83
C GLY A 22 -6.50 21.96 16.94
N ILE A 23 -6.83 20.70 17.26
CA ILE A 23 -8.22 20.24 17.30
C ILE A 23 -8.86 20.63 18.62
N VAL A 24 -9.72 21.64 18.57
CA VAL A 24 -10.50 22.15 19.70
C VAL A 24 -11.92 21.60 19.64
N ILE A 25 -12.26 20.70 20.56
CA ILE A 25 -13.62 20.20 20.72
C ILE A 25 -14.29 20.96 21.86
N ASN A 26 -15.19 21.87 21.52
CA ASN A 26 -16.05 22.59 22.46
C ASN A 26 -17.51 22.12 22.33
N SER A 27 -18.38 22.52 23.26
CA SER A 27 -19.78 22.09 23.24
C SER A 27 -20.51 22.51 21.97
N PHE A 28 -20.21 23.68 21.40
CA PHE A 28 -20.77 24.11 20.12
C PHE A 28 -20.43 23.12 18.99
N PHE A 29 -19.16 22.72 18.88
CA PHE A 29 -18.73 21.75 17.87
C PHE A 29 -19.38 20.39 18.07
N VAL A 30 -19.41 19.90 19.32
CA VAL A 30 -20.06 18.62 19.67
C VAL A 30 -21.53 18.63 19.29
N GLU A 31 -22.27 19.69 19.62
CA GLU A 31 -23.69 19.79 19.26
C GLU A 31 -23.91 19.75 17.75
N ASN A 32 -23.05 20.43 16.98
CA ASN A 32 -23.15 20.46 15.52
C ASN A 32 -22.77 19.12 14.87
N THR A 33 -21.98 18.25 15.51
CA THR A 33 -21.70 16.90 14.96
C THR A 33 -22.94 16.01 14.84
N PHE A 34 -24.00 16.32 15.57
CA PHE A 34 -25.30 15.66 15.43
C PHE A 34 -26.18 16.27 14.34
N LYS A 35 -25.75 17.35 13.69
CA LYS A 35 -26.51 17.97 12.60
C LYS A 35 -26.16 17.37 11.25
N GLN A 36 -27.15 17.36 10.38
CA GLN A 36 -27.00 17.14 8.95
C GLN A 36 -27.55 18.35 8.21
N PHE A 37 -26.91 18.71 7.11
CA PHE A 37 -27.26 19.88 6.32
C PHE A 37 -27.62 19.46 4.90
N LYS A 38 -28.63 20.10 4.34
CA LYS A 38 -28.92 20.08 2.92
C LYS A 38 -28.50 21.42 2.34
N VAL A 39 -27.68 21.40 1.30
CA VAL A 39 -27.09 22.61 0.71
C VAL A 39 -27.15 22.58 -0.81
N ASP A 40 -27.15 23.77 -1.41
CA ASP A 40 -26.83 23.94 -2.83
C ASP A 40 -25.44 24.54 -2.97
N TYR A 41 -24.74 24.14 -4.02
CA TYR A 41 -23.43 24.66 -4.36
C TYR A 41 -23.52 25.51 -5.62
N ILE A 42 -22.86 26.66 -5.58
CA ILE A 42 -22.60 27.52 -6.73
C ILE A 42 -21.09 27.60 -6.88
N ILE A 43 -20.57 27.11 -7.99
CA ILE A 43 -19.15 27.11 -8.33
C ILE A 43 -18.87 28.29 -9.23
N VAL A 44 -17.89 29.11 -8.85
CA VAL A 44 -17.34 30.20 -9.65
C VAL A 44 -15.89 29.84 -9.99
N ASN A 45 -15.55 29.74 -11.27
CA ASN A 45 -14.18 29.40 -11.68
C ASN A 45 -13.71 30.17 -12.92
N ASN A 46 -12.40 30.38 -13.01
CA ASN A 46 -11.69 30.85 -14.19
C ASN A 46 -10.18 30.61 -14.02
N ASP A 47 -9.61 29.71 -14.82
CA ASP A 47 -8.19 29.36 -14.74
C ASP A 47 -7.23 30.50 -15.16
N ALA A 48 -7.73 31.56 -15.80
CA ALA A 48 -6.93 32.71 -16.21
C ALA A 48 -6.82 33.79 -15.11
N LEU A 49 -7.65 33.75 -14.07
CA LEU A 49 -7.62 34.73 -12.97
C LEU A 49 -6.63 34.31 -11.88
N SER A 50 -6.02 35.28 -11.22
CA SER A 50 -5.31 35.01 -9.96
C SER A 50 -6.30 34.60 -8.86
N SER A 51 -5.80 33.94 -7.82
CA SER A 51 -6.63 33.56 -6.67
C SER A 51 -7.33 34.78 -6.04
N GLU A 52 -6.63 35.91 -5.90
CA GLU A 52 -7.21 37.16 -5.36
C GLU A 52 -8.33 37.70 -6.26
N GLN A 53 -8.12 37.72 -7.57
CA GLN A 53 -9.13 38.16 -8.53
C GLN A 53 -10.35 37.24 -8.52
N LEU A 54 -10.15 35.92 -8.47
CA LEU A 54 -11.25 34.96 -8.42
C LEU A 54 -12.07 35.10 -7.12
N THR A 55 -11.40 35.33 -5.98
CA THR A 55 -12.07 35.63 -4.72
C THR A 55 -12.89 36.92 -4.79
N GLU A 56 -12.35 37.99 -5.38
CA GLU A 56 -13.09 39.25 -5.57
C GLU A 56 -14.33 39.05 -6.45
N GLN A 57 -14.19 38.36 -7.58
CA GLN A 57 -15.33 38.04 -8.45
C GLN A 57 -16.38 37.18 -7.73
N SER A 58 -15.94 36.20 -6.94
CA SER A 58 -16.86 35.33 -6.18
C SER A 58 -17.62 36.08 -5.09
N ALA A 59 -16.97 37.05 -4.43
CA ALA A 59 -17.64 37.95 -3.49
C ALA A 59 -18.68 38.84 -4.19
N ALA A 60 -18.38 39.34 -5.39
CA ALA A 60 -19.33 40.10 -6.19
C ALA A 60 -20.55 39.25 -6.64
N VAL A 61 -20.31 37.99 -7.02
CA VAL A 61 -21.37 37.01 -7.32
C VAL A 61 -22.23 36.76 -6.08
N LEU A 62 -21.63 36.53 -4.91
CA LEU A 62 -22.35 36.35 -3.65
C LEU A 62 -23.23 37.56 -3.30
N ASN A 63 -22.70 38.78 -3.45
CA ASN A 63 -23.45 40.01 -3.21
C ASN A 63 -24.69 40.10 -4.12
N ALA A 64 -24.54 39.74 -5.39
CA ALA A 64 -25.65 39.75 -6.34
C ALA A 64 -26.70 38.66 -6.02
N LEU A 65 -26.27 37.44 -5.65
CA LEU A 65 -27.15 36.36 -5.18
C LEU A 65 -27.96 36.80 -3.94
N THR A 66 -27.30 37.45 -2.99
CA THR A 66 -27.93 37.97 -1.77
C THR A 66 -28.90 39.12 -2.09
N GLY A 67 -28.62 39.89 -3.14
CA GLY A 67 -29.52 40.89 -3.71
C GLY A 67 -30.71 40.34 -4.50
N GLY A 68 -30.85 39.01 -4.62
CA GLY A 68 -31.98 38.35 -5.26
C GLY A 68 -31.76 37.97 -6.72
N ALA A 69 -30.55 38.13 -7.27
CA ALA A 69 -30.23 37.64 -8.61
C ALA A 69 -30.28 36.11 -8.66
N SER A 70 -30.84 35.57 -9.73
CA SER A 70 -30.82 34.13 -10.01
C SER A 70 -29.49 33.70 -10.62
N VAL A 71 -29.10 32.43 -10.41
CA VAL A 71 -27.87 31.86 -11.01
C VAL A 71 -27.83 32.08 -12.52
N LYS A 72 -28.97 31.91 -13.21
CA LYS A 72 -29.09 32.10 -14.66
C LYS A 72 -28.87 33.54 -15.12
N GLU A 73 -29.29 34.53 -14.33
CA GLU A 73 -28.98 35.93 -14.61
C GLU A 73 -27.50 36.23 -14.43
N LEU A 74 -26.87 35.61 -13.43
CA LEU A 74 -25.45 35.77 -13.15
C LEU A 74 -24.57 35.09 -14.21
N GLU A 75 -24.95 33.92 -14.71
CA GLU A 75 -24.29 33.26 -15.84
C GLU A 75 -24.17 34.19 -17.06
N VAL A 76 -25.23 34.95 -17.37
CA VAL A 76 -25.24 35.93 -18.46
C VAL A 76 -24.42 37.17 -18.09
N THR A 77 -24.58 37.68 -16.87
CA THR A 77 -23.91 38.91 -16.41
C THR A 77 -22.39 38.76 -16.37
N TYR A 78 -21.90 37.60 -15.94
CA TYR A 78 -20.48 37.30 -15.79
C TYR A 78 -19.89 36.56 -17.00
N GLN A 79 -20.64 36.46 -18.10
CA GLN A 79 -20.19 35.76 -19.31
C GLN A 79 -18.85 36.34 -19.80
N GLY A 80 -17.85 35.47 -19.93
CA GLY A 80 -16.50 35.85 -20.35
C GLY A 80 -15.60 36.43 -19.23
N ILE A 81 -16.13 36.59 -18.02
CA ILE A 81 -15.38 37.00 -16.81
C ILE A 81 -15.10 35.79 -15.93
N VAL A 82 -16.12 35.02 -15.59
CA VAL A 82 -16.02 33.74 -14.84
C VAL A 82 -17.08 32.79 -15.36
N SER A 83 -16.87 31.48 -15.17
CA SER A 83 -17.96 30.51 -15.35
C SER A 83 -18.66 30.30 -14.01
N ILE A 84 -19.99 30.31 -14.04
CA ILE A 84 -20.84 30.08 -12.88
C ILE A 84 -21.65 28.82 -13.16
N ASN A 85 -21.60 27.85 -12.27
CA ASN A 85 -22.38 26.63 -12.36
C ASN A 85 -23.05 26.37 -11.01
N SER A 86 -24.27 25.87 -11.00
CA SER A 86 -24.92 25.42 -9.77
C SER A 86 -25.26 23.94 -9.81
N PHE A 87 -25.05 23.24 -8.70
CA PHE A 87 -25.57 21.90 -8.52
C PHE A 87 -26.21 21.75 -7.13
N ALA A 88 -27.35 21.08 -7.10
CA ALA A 88 -28.05 20.76 -5.87
C ALA A 88 -27.54 19.45 -5.31
N GLN A 89 -27.26 19.39 -4.01
CA GLN A 89 -27.05 18.13 -3.31
C GLN A 89 -28.41 17.68 -2.72
N PRO A 90 -29.05 16.64 -3.29
CA PRO A 90 -30.41 16.29 -2.91
C PRO A 90 -30.50 15.72 -1.48
N ASP A 91 -29.42 15.10 -1.02
CA ASP A 91 -29.33 14.39 0.25
C ASP A 91 -28.71 15.23 1.37
N TYR A 92 -29.05 14.87 2.61
CA TYR A 92 -28.44 15.47 3.80
C TYR A 92 -27.02 14.93 3.98
N GLN A 93 -26.09 15.83 4.29
CA GLN A 93 -24.72 15.49 4.60
C GLN A 93 -24.44 15.76 6.08
N ASP A 94 -23.68 14.87 6.70
CA ASP A 94 -23.25 15.04 8.09
C ASP A 94 -22.33 16.27 8.24
N PHE A 95 -22.44 16.99 9.35
CA PHE A 95 -21.61 18.16 9.64
C PHE A 95 -20.09 17.92 9.43
N LEU A 96 -19.60 16.74 9.81
CA LEU A 96 -18.18 16.37 9.66
C LEU A 96 -17.78 16.00 8.22
N ALA A 97 -18.73 15.85 7.30
CA ALA A 97 -18.44 15.59 5.89
C ALA A 97 -18.02 16.86 5.12
N PHE A 98 -18.38 18.04 5.65
CA PHE A 98 -17.98 19.33 5.08
C PHE A 98 -16.51 19.65 5.42
N ASP A 99 -15.87 20.46 4.59
CA ASP A 99 -14.50 20.93 4.86
C ASP A 99 -14.41 21.68 6.19
N GLU A 100 -13.30 21.52 6.89
CA GLU A 100 -13.07 22.15 8.20
C GLU A 100 -13.23 23.67 8.14
N ALA A 101 -12.79 24.30 7.05
CA ALA A 101 -12.80 25.75 6.89
C ALA A 101 -14.21 26.36 6.84
N ILE A 102 -15.23 25.58 6.46
CA ILE A 102 -16.61 26.09 6.28
C ILE A 102 -17.57 25.68 7.41
N ARG A 103 -17.16 24.77 8.30
CA ARG A 103 -18.04 24.19 9.33
C ARG A 103 -18.64 25.24 10.27
N ASP A 104 -17.84 26.19 10.75
CA ASP A 104 -18.33 27.20 11.68
C ASP A 104 -19.36 28.13 11.02
N GLN A 105 -19.12 28.52 9.76
CA GLN A 105 -20.10 29.29 8.99
C GLN A 105 -21.35 28.46 8.71
N LEU A 106 -21.21 27.21 8.28
CA LEU A 106 -22.32 26.30 8.02
C LEU A 106 -23.24 26.14 9.24
N ALA A 107 -22.65 26.04 10.43
CA ALA A 107 -23.38 25.86 11.69
C ALA A 107 -24.09 27.13 12.18
N THR A 108 -23.68 28.31 11.71
CA THR A 108 -24.19 29.61 12.15
C THR A 108 -25.03 30.34 11.10
N THR A 109 -24.96 29.92 9.84
CA THR A 109 -25.69 30.54 8.73
C THR A 109 -27.17 30.15 8.76
N ASP A 110 -28.03 31.15 8.62
CA ASP A 110 -29.49 30.96 8.57
C ASP A 110 -29.94 30.19 7.32
N LEU A 111 -31.10 29.55 7.41
CA LEU A 111 -31.69 28.85 6.27
C LEU A 111 -31.97 29.80 5.11
N ASN A 112 -31.72 29.32 3.90
CA ASN A 112 -31.73 30.04 2.63
C ASN A 112 -30.72 31.20 2.51
N MET A 113 -29.78 31.31 3.44
CA MET A 113 -28.63 32.21 3.31
C MET A 113 -27.42 31.47 2.75
N TYR A 114 -26.45 32.25 2.29
CA TYR A 114 -25.21 31.78 1.71
C TYR A 114 -24.07 31.95 2.71
N LEU A 115 -23.10 31.03 2.66
CA LEU A 115 -21.81 31.18 3.30
C LEU A 115 -20.94 32.17 2.51
N ASP A 116 -19.88 32.67 3.13
CA ASP A 116 -18.84 33.40 2.40
C ASP A 116 -18.18 32.49 1.35
N PRO A 117 -17.64 33.05 0.26
CA PRO A 117 -17.03 32.24 -0.79
C PRO A 117 -15.80 31.50 -0.24
N TYR A 118 -15.82 30.18 -0.40
CA TYR A 118 -14.72 29.30 -0.03
C TYR A 118 -13.93 28.92 -1.28
N CYS A 119 -12.66 29.32 -1.39
CA CYS A 119 -11.86 29.15 -2.59
C CYS A 119 -10.76 28.10 -2.42
N GLU A 120 -10.71 27.13 -3.34
CA GLU A 120 -9.68 26.11 -3.43
C GLU A 120 -9.17 25.96 -4.88
N ALA A 121 -7.85 25.94 -5.03
CA ALA A 121 -7.19 25.83 -6.33
C ALA A 121 -7.69 26.88 -7.35
N SER A 122 -8.40 26.45 -8.40
CA SER A 122 -8.91 27.31 -9.48
C SER A 122 -10.43 27.57 -9.41
N ALA A 123 -11.07 27.26 -8.29
CA ALA A 123 -12.51 27.47 -8.11
C ALA A 123 -12.86 28.02 -6.72
N CYS A 124 -13.96 28.77 -6.66
CA CYS A 124 -14.61 29.19 -5.43
C CYS A 124 -16.02 28.60 -5.36
N PHE A 125 -16.40 28.22 -4.15
CA PHE A 125 -17.68 27.62 -3.81
C PHE A 125 -18.48 28.60 -2.97
N ILE A 126 -19.68 28.92 -3.42
CA ILE A 126 -20.69 29.66 -2.66
C ILE A 126 -21.77 28.65 -2.28
N ILE A 127 -21.94 28.43 -0.99
CA ILE A 127 -22.80 27.37 -0.47
C ILE A 127 -24.06 28.00 0.12
N ARG A 128 -25.23 27.55 -0.33
CA ARG A 128 -26.52 27.96 0.23
C ARG A 128 -27.02 26.90 1.19
N VAL A 129 -27.34 27.29 2.42
CA VAL A 129 -27.95 26.37 3.39
C VAL A 129 -29.44 26.26 3.07
N LEU A 130 -29.93 25.08 2.71
CA LEU A 130 -31.34 24.88 2.39
C LEU A 130 -32.14 24.38 3.59
N ASP A 131 -31.58 23.43 4.31
CA ASP A 131 -32.22 22.81 5.47
C ASP A 131 -31.19 22.22 6.44
N SER A 132 -31.59 22.00 7.69
CA SER A 132 -30.80 21.29 8.68
C SER A 132 -31.66 20.35 9.52
N LYS A 133 -31.10 19.18 9.86
CA LYS A 133 -31.74 18.18 10.72
C LYS A 133 -30.81 17.82 11.86
N VAL A 134 -31.39 17.51 13.01
CA VAL A 134 -30.64 17.01 14.17
C VAL A 134 -30.87 15.50 14.28
N LYS A 135 -29.79 14.72 14.25
CA LYS A 135 -29.80 13.29 14.53
C LYS A 135 -29.99 13.08 16.04
N PRO A 136 -30.77 12.06 16.45
CA PRO A 136 -30.89 11.72 17.86
C PRO A 136 -29.51 11.33 18.41
N LYS A 137 -29.24 11.77 19.63
CA LYS A 137 -28.07 11.32 20.37
C LYS A 137 -28.28 9.85 20.79
N PRO A 138 -27.23 9.02 20.85
CA PRO A 138 -27.33 7.66 21.39
C PRO A 138 -27.88 7.63 22.82
N ASP A 139 -28.53 6.53 23.21
CA ASP A 139 -29.13 6.38 24.55
C ASP A 139 -28.10 6.49 25.68
N ASP A 140 -26.86 6.09 25.42
CA ASP A 140 -25.71 6.15 26.34
C ASP A 140 -24.86 7.43 26.17
N TYR A 141 -25.38 8.45 25.49
CA TYR A 141 -24.64 9.68 25.20
C TYR A 141 -24.12 10.35 26.47
N ASN A 142 -22.79 10.46 26.53
CA ASN A 142 -22.08 11.27 27.49
C ASN A 142 -21.17 12.25 26.74
N GLU A 143 -21.42 13.55 26.88
CA GLU A 143 -20.70 14.59 26.13
C GLU A 143 -19.18 14.50 26.30
N LYS A 144 -18.69 14.24 27.52
CA LYS A 144 -17.26 14.14 27.80
C LYS A 144 -16.63 12.95 27.08
N ASN A 145 -17.25 11.78 27.15
CA ASN A 145 -16.75 10.58 26.48
C ASN A 145 -16.80 10.74 24.96
N TYR A 146 -17.91 11.29 24.45
CA TYR A 146 -18.10 11.56 23.03
C TYR A 146 -17.05 12.57 22.52
N ALA A 147 -16.86 13.69 23.20
CA ALA A 147 -15.86 14.70 22.85
C ALA A 147 -14.44 14.13 22.85
N THR A 148 -14.13 13.23 23.80
CA THR A 148 -12.82 12.56 23.86
C THR A 148 -12.60 11.65 22.66
N SER A 149 -13.56 10.76 22.37
CA SER A 149 -13.52 9.84 21.22
C SER A 149 -13.48 10.58 19.87
N LEU A 150 -14.27 11.64 19.74
CA LEU A 150 -14.28 12.50 18.57
C LEU A 150 -12.93 13.18 18.35
N LYS A 151 -12.32 13.69 19.43
CA LYS A 151 -10.98 14.29 19.36
C LYS A 151 -9.95 13.29 18.86
N GLU A 152 -9.93 12.07 19.41
CA GLU A 152 -9.01 11.01 18.99
C GLU A 152 -9.20 10.64 17.51
N THR A 153 -10.45 10.52 17.06
CA THR A 153 -10.79 10.22 15.67
C THR A 153 -10.28 11.31 14.72
N LEU A 154 -10.57 12.57 15.02
CA LEU A 154 -10.14 13.71 14.19
C LEU A 154 -8.61 13.84 14.18
N GLN A 155 -7.93 13.57 15.29
CA GLN A 155 -6.47 13.55 15.36
C GLN A 155 -5.87 12.46 14.46
N GLN A 156 -6.46 11.27 14.43
CA GLN A 156 -6.04 10.19 13.52
C GLN A 156 -6.26 10.57 12.06
N GLN A 157 -7.39 11.17 11.73
CA GLN A 157 -7.69 11.64 10.37
C GLN A 157 -6.70 12.73 9.92
N ALA A 158 -6.44 13.73 10.76
CA ALA A 158 -5.47 14.79 10.48
C ALA A 158 -4.06 14.22 10.29
N PHE A 159 -3.66 13.25 11.11
CA PHE A 159 -2.38 12.56 10.96
C PHE A 159 -2.29 11.79 9.64
N GLN A 160 -3.34 11.05 9.28
CA GLN A 160 -3.37 10.31 8.02
C GLN A 160 -3.34 11.24 6.80
N LYS A 161 -4.12 12.34 6.84
CA LYS A 161 -4.08 13.38 5.79
C LYS A 161 -2.65 13.91 5.63
N ARG A 162 -1.98 14.24 6.73
CA ARG A 162 -0.59 14.72 6.69
C ARG A 162 0.39 13.70 6.12
N ILE A 163 0.23 12.42 6.47
CA ILE A 163 1.03 11.34 5.87
C ILE A 163 0.86 11.34 4.36
N ASN A 164 -0.38 11.40 3.89
CA ASN A 164 -0.69 11.42 2.46
C ASN A 164 -0.11 12.66 1.78
N ASP A 165 -0.30 13.86 2.34
CA ASP A 165 0.27 15.10 1.81
C ASP A 165 1.80 15.02 1.65
N VAL A 166 2.48 14.41 2.63
CA VAL A 166 3.94 14.19 2.58
C VAL A 166 4.31 13.22 1.47
N PHE A 167 3.57 12.13 1.29
CA PHE A 167 3.81 11.18 0.20
C PHE A 167 3.49 11.76 -1.18
N ASP A 168 2.47 12.62 -1.28
CA ASP A 168 2.11 13.28 -2.54
C ASP A 168 3.15 14.34 -2.92
N ALA A 169 3.64 15.12 -1.95
CA ALA A 169 4.72 16.09 -2.15
C ALA A 169 6.09 15.43 -2.38
N HIS A 170 6.28 14.23 -1.85
CA HIS A 170 7.51 13.45 -1.98
C HIS A 170 7.20 12.01 -2.41
N PRO A 171 6.77 11.79 -3.67
CA PRO A 171 6.49 10.46 -4.16
C PRO A 171 7.74 9.58 -4.02
N ILE A 172 7.60 8.40 -3.42
CA ILE A 172 8.70 7.45 -3.35
C ILE A 172 9.07 7.05 -4.78
N ALA A 173 10.17 7.60 -5.29
CA ALA A 173 10.73 7.17 -6.55
C ALA A 173 11.42 5.82 -6.35
N VAL A 174 10.78 4.75 -6.83
CA VAL A 174 11.40 3.43 -6.88
C VAL A 174 12.30 3.39 -8.12
N TYR A 175 13.60 3.60 -7.91
CA TYR A 175 14.60 3.66 -9.00
C TYR A 175 14.98 2.28 -9.55
N ASP A 176 14.89 1.24 -8.74
CA ASP A 176 15.10 -0.13 -9.21
C ASP A 176 13.94 -0.54 -10.11
N SER A 177 14.26 -0.93 -11.35
CA SER A 177 13.25 -1.17 -12.39
C SER A 177 12.36 -2.38 -12.08
N VAL A 178 12.87 -3.38 -11.34
CA VAL A 178 12.10 -4.56 -10.90
C VAL A 178 11.13 -4.16 -9.79
N LEU A 179 11.64 -3.48 -8.76
CA LEU A 179 10.80 -3.01 -7.65
C LEU A 179 9.75 -2.00 -8.12
N LYS A 180 10.07 -1.16 -9.12
CA LYS A 180 9.13 -0.22 -9.74
C LYS A 180 7.96 -0.94 -10.41
N ALA A 181 8.24 -1.98 -11.19
CA ALA A 181 7.21 -2.78 -11.85
C ALA A 181 6.30 -3.48 -10.83
N ILE A 182 6.88 -4.08 -9.79
CA ILE A 182 6.15 -4.73 -8.69
C ILE A 182 5.30 -3.70 -7.92
N TYR A 183 5.87 -2.52 -7.63
CA TYR A 183 5.18 -1.45 -6.94
C TYR A 183 3.92 -1.01 -7.70
N TYR A 184 4.03 -0.71 -9.00
CA TYR A 184 2.85 -0.35 -9.81
C TYR A 184 1.79 -1.45 -9.85
N LYS A 185 2.20 -2.72 -9.95
CA LYS A 185 1.27 -3.87 -9.86
C LYS A 185 0.52 -3.86 -8.52
N SER A 186 1.22 -3.66 -7.40
CA SER A 186 0.62 -3.64 -6.07
C SER A 186 -0.40 -2.51 -5.86
N GLN A 187 -0.27 -1.41 -6.61
CA GLN A 187 -1.17 -0.25 -6.56
C GLN A 187 -2.33 -0.36 -7.56
N GLY A 188 -2.48 -1.48 -8.28
CA GLY A 188 -3.49 -1.64 -9.34
C GLY A 188 -3.20 -0.83 -10.60
N ARG A 189 -2.01 -0.23 -10.72
CA ARG A 189 -1.56 0.57 -11.87
C ARG A 189 -0.98 -0.35 -12.94
N LEU A 190 -1.85 -1.16 -13.54
CA LEU A 190 -1.46 -2.30 -14.36
C LEU A 190 -0.73 -1.89 -15.65
N LEU A 191 -1.15 -0.81 -16.31
CA LEU A 191 -0.50 -0.32 -17.54
C LEU A 191 0.94 0.16 -17.26
N GLU A 192 1.16 0.92 -16.20
CA GLU A 192 2.50 1.38 -15.83
C GLU A 192 3.41 0.21 -15.40
N SER A 193 2.83 -0.82 -14.78
CA SER A 193 3.54 -2.05 -14.47
C SER A 193 3.95 -2.81 -15.74
N LEU A 194 3.04 -2.98 -16.71
CA LEU A 194 3.34 -3.61 -18.00
C LEU A 194 4.46 -2.86 -18.76
N ASN A 195 4.39 -1.53 -18.80
CA ASN A 195 5.44 -0.71 -19.42
C ASN A 195 6.79 -0.91 -18.72
N SER A 196 6.79 -0.98 -17.39
CA SER A 196 8.02 -1.22 -16.61
C SER A 196 8.61 -2.62 -16.90
N TYR A 197 7.78 -3.66 -17.03
CA TYR A 197 8.26 -4.98 -17.45
C TYR A 197 8.74 -5.00 -18.91
N GLN A 198 8.16 -4.20 -19.79
CA GLN A 198 8.64 -4.04 -21.17
C GLN A 198 10.00 -3.36 -21.24
N GLU A 199 10.27 -2.38 -20.37
CA GLU A 199 11.60 -1.78 -20.20
C GLU A 199 12.61 -2.83 -19.73
N LEU A 200 12.26 -3.64 -18.73
CA LEU A 200 13.11 -4.75 -18.24
C LEU A 200 13.46 -5.75 -19.35
N LEU A 201 12.48 -6.13 -20.18
CA LEU A 201 12.71 -7.01 -21.34
C LEU A 201 13.62 -6.37 -22.40
N SER A 202 13.62 -5.04 -22.52
CA SER A 202 14.50 -4.33 -23.45
C SER A 202 15.94 -4.30 -22.95
N LEU A 203 16.14 -4.27 -21.62
CA LEU A 203 17.45 -4.32 -20.97
C LEU A 203 18.05 -5.73 -20.94
N ASN A 204 17.23 -6.74 -20.65
CA ASN A 204 17.64 -8.14 -20.66
C ASN A 204 16.60 -9.01 -21.40
N PRO A 205 16.73 -9.14 -22.74
CA PRO A 205 15.80 -9.92 -23.55
C PRO A 205 15.80 -11.43 -23.28
N SER A 206 16.78 -11.93 -22.52
CA SER A 206 16.92 -13.36 -22.17
C SER A 206 16.27 -13.69 -20.83
N ASP A 207 15.81 -12.70 -20.07
CA ASP A 207 15.19 -12.93 -18.76
C ASP A 207 13.74 -13.45 -18.92
N PRO A 208 13.41 -14.64 -18.38
CA PRO A 208 12.05 -15.14 -18.36
C PRO A 208 11.13 -14.45 -17.34
N ALA A 209 11.66 -13.82 -16.30
CA ALA A 209 10.86 -13.31 -15.18
C ALA A 209 9.87 -12.19 -15.57
N PRO A 210 10.22 -11.19 -16.40
CA PRO A 210 9.26 -10.17 -16.82
C PRO A 210 8.06 -10.76 -17.58
N HIS A 211 8.26 -11.83 -18.36
CA HIS A 211 7.17 -12.53 -19.05
C HIS A 211 6.20 -13.19 -18.05
N PHE A 212 6.72 -13.85 -17.02
CA PHE A 212 5.90 -14.39 -15.92
C PHE A 212 5.05 -13.29 -15.24
N PHE A 213 5.67 -12.17 -14.85
CA PHE A 213 4.95 -11.10 -14.17
C PHE A 213 3.93 -10.37 -15.06
N ARG A 214 4.21 -10.22 -16.36
CA ARG A 214 3.23 -9.72 -17.33
C ARG A 214 2.03 -10.67 -17.45
N ALA A 215 2.25 -11.97 -17.43
CA ALA A 215 1.17 -12.95 -17.45
C ALA A 215 0.27 -12.85 -16.21
N GLU A 216 0.83 -12.63 -15.02
CA GLU A 216 0.02 -12.39 -13.81
C GLU A 216 -0.87 -11.15 -13.97
N ILE A 217 -0.35 -10.07 -14.57
CA ILE A 217 -1.13 -8.86 -14.84
C ILE A 217 -2.25 -9.15 -15.83
N PHE A 218 -1.99 -9.90 -16.90
CA PHE A 218 -3.01 -10.26 -17.88
C PHE A 218 -4.12 -11.13 -17.26
N VAL A 219 -3.78 -12.06 -16.35
CA VAL A 219 -4.79 -12.80 -15.57
C VAL A 219 -5.63 -11.86 -14.69
N GLN A 220 -5.02 -10.86 -14.05
CA GLN A 220 -5.77 -9.84 -13.29
C GLN A 220 -6.70 -8.99 -14.17
N GLN A 221 -6.38 -8.87 -15.46
CA GLN A 221 -7.23 -8.22 -16.47
C GLN A 221 -8.23 -9.17 -17.13
N GLU A 222 -8.33 -10.42 -16.66
CA GLU A 222 -9.15 -11.50 -17.23
C GLU A 222 -8.76 -11.90 -18.67
N ASP A 223 -7.59 -11.47 -19.16
CA ASP A 223 -7.05 -11.83 -20.47
C ASP A 223 -6.12 -13.05 -20.37
N VAL A 224 -6.74 -14.22 -20.20
CA VAL A 224 -6.01 -15.48 -20.04
C VAL A 224 -5.23 -15.87 -21.31
N ASP A 225 -5.68 -15.45 -22.50
CA ASP A 225 -4.98 -15.77 -23.74
C ASP A 225 -3.67 -14.98 -23.85
N ALA A 226 -3.68 -13.68 -23.55
CA ALA A 226 -2.45 -12.89 -23.47
C ALA A 226 -1.49 -13.38 -22.37
N ALA A 227 -2.04 -13.86 -21.25
CA ALA A 227 -1.23 -14.47 -20.19
C ALA A 227 -0.49 -15.73 -20.69
N LEU A 228 -1.19 -16.62 -21.40
CA LEU A 228 -0.57 -17.83 -21.98
C LEU A 228 0.52 -17.48 -22.99
N ASP A 229 0.31 -16.47 -23.85
CA ASP A 229 1.30 -16.02 -24.83
C ASP A 229 2.58 -15.51 -24.14
N GLU A 230 2.46 -14.75 -23.05
CA GLU A 230 3.63 -14.32 -22.28
C GLU A 230 4.33 -15.50 -21.60
N LEU A 231 3.59 -16.45 -21.03
CA LEU A 231 4.19 -17.63 -20.40
C LEU A 231 4.92 -18.52 -21.40
N GLU A 232 4.39 -18.68 -22.62
CA GLU A 232 5.09 -19.37 -23.70
C GLU A 232 6.41 -18.68 -24.05
N LYS A 233 6.43 -17.35 -24.16
CA LYS A 233 7.67 -16.60 -24.37
C LYS A 233 8.65 -16.82 -23.22
N GLY A 234 8.19 -16.76 -21.97
CA GLY A 234 9.01 -17.03 -20.79
C GLY A 234 9.64 -18.42 -20.82
N VAL A 235 8.87 -19.45 -21.16
CA VAL A 235 9.39 -20.83 -21.30
C VAL A 235 10.41 -20.94 -22.42
N LEU A 236 10.21 -20.26 -23.56
CA LEU A 236 11.20 -20.19 -24.63
C LEU A 236 12.51 -19.55 -24.15
N LYS A 237 12.46 -18.51 -23.31
CA LYS A 237 13.66 -17.90 -22.71
C LYS A 237 14.42 -18.88 -21.82
N VAL A 238 13.70 -19.61 -20.97
CA VAL A 238 14.28 -20.67 -20.12
C VAL A 238 14.97 -21.76 -20.97
N GLN A 239 14.36 -22.16 -22.09
CA GLN A 239 14.98 -23.16 -22.98
C GLN A 239 16.27 -22.66 -23.63
N MET A 240 16.36 -21.36 -23.91
CA MET A 240 17.57 -20.74 -24.47
C MET A 240 18.66 -20.55 -23.42
N VAL A 241 18.29 -20.24 -22.17
CA VAL A 241 19.21 -20.00 -21.05
C VAL A 241 18.73 -20.79 -19.83
N PRO A 242 19.06 -22.09 -19.72
CA PRO A 242 18.53 -22.97 -18.67
C PRO A 242 18.79 -22.50 -17.24
N ASP A 243 19.88 -21.77 -16.99
CA ASP A 243 20.22 -21.24 -15.66
C ASP A 243 19.23 -20.17 -15.16
N THR A 244 18.39 -19.63 -16.05
CA THR A 244 17.32 -18.69 -15.70
C THR A 244 16.01 -19.38 -15.34
N ALA A 245 15.97 -20.72 -15.35
CA ALA A 245 14.77 -21.49 -15.03
C ALA A 245 14.33 -21.29 -13.58
N PHE A 246 13.02 -21.14 -13.38
CA PHE A 246 12.39 -21.15 -12.06
C PHE A 246 11.03 -21.84 -12.14
N ALA A 247 10.63 -22.51 -11.06
CA ALA A 247 9.52 -23.45 -11.08
C ALA A 247 8.15 -22.77 -11.11
N GLU A 248 8.04 -21.55 -10.57
CA GLU A 248 6.81 -20.76 -10.49
C GLU A 248 6.25 -20.46 -11.88
N LEU A 249 7.13 -20.15 -12.85
CA LEU A 249 6.74 -19.93 -14.25
C LEU A 249 5.99 -21.15 -14.80
N HIS A 250 6.58 -22.33 -14.63
CA HIS A 250 6.03 -23.58 -15.17
C HIS A 250 4.75 -23.99 -14.44
N ILE A 251 4.68 -23.80 -13.12
CA ILE A 251 3.48 -24.10 -12.34
C ILE A 251 2.32 -23.19 -12.76
N PHE A 252 2.58 -21.89 -12.84
CA PHE A 252 1.54 -20.93 -13.21
C PHE A 252 1.05 -21.17 -14.65
N TYR A 253 1.97 -21.50 -15.57
CA TYR A 253 1.59 -21.89 -16.92
C TYR A 253 0.77 -23.19 -16.94
N ALA A 254 1.15 -24.19 -16.15
CA ALA A 254 0.39 -25.42 -16.05
C ALA A 254 -1.05 -25.20 -15.54
N ASP A 255 -1.23 -24.36 -14.52
CA ASP A 255 -2.54 -24.03 -13.97
C ASP A 255 -3.46 -23.41 -15.03
N LEU A 256 -2.98 -22.40 -15.75
CA LEU A 256 -3.76 -21.76 -16.83
C LEU A 256 -4.05 -22.73 -17.99
N LEU A 257 -3.12 -23.64 -18.29
CA LEU A 257 -3.34 -24.70 -19.30
C LEU A 257 -4.42 -25.70 -18.85
N ILE A 258 -4.54 -26.01 -17.55
CA ILE A 258 -5.66 -26.82 -17.02
C ILE A 258 -7.00 -26.12 -17.24
N GLU A 259 -7.07 -24.82 -16.95
CA GLU A 259 -8.30 -24.02 -17.17
C GLU A 259 -8.73 -24.05 -18.63
N LYS A 260 -7.77 -23.97 -19.56
CA LYS A 260 -7.98 -24.07 -21.01
C LYS A 260 -8.12 -25.52 -21.51
N LYS A 261 -8.26 -26.50 -20.60
CA LYS A 261 -8.44 -27.93 -20.87
C LYS A 261 -7.28 -28.57 -21.65
N ARG A 262 -6.10 -27.95 -21.67
CA ARG A 262 -4.87 -28.43 -22.29
C ARG A 262 -4.07 -29.31 -21.32
N ARG A 263 -4.71 -30.36 -20.81
CA ARG A 263 -4.19 -31.18 -19.70
C ARG A 263 -2.83 -31.82 -19.96
N LYS A 264 -2.54 -32.23 -21.20
CA LYS A 264 -1.25 -32.83 -21.59
C LYS A 264 -0.11 -31.82 -21.52
N ASP A 265 -0.37 -30.60 -21.98
CA ASP A 265 0.63 -29.52 -21.96
C ASP A 265 0.88 -29.06 -20.53
N ALA A 266 -0.20 -28.93 -19.73
CA ALA A 266 -0.10 -28.63 -18.31
C ALA A 266 0.77 -29.65 -17.56
N PHE A 267 0.54 -30.94 -17.82
CA PHE A 267 1.36 -32.01 -17.25
C PHE A 267 2.84 -31.85 -17.60
N SER A 268 3.14 -31.52 -18.86
CA SER A 268 4.52 -31.31 -19.31
C SER A 268 5.20 -30.16 -18.58
N GLN A 269 4.50 -29.05 -18.34
CA GLN A 269 5.02 -27.92 -17.56
C GLN A 269 5.23 -28.29 -16.09
N TYR A 270 4.30 -29.03 -15.51
CA TYR A 270 4.45 -29.53 -14.15
C TYR A 270 5.64 -30.49 -13.98
N GLU A 271 6.00 -31.29 -14.99
CA GLU A 271 7.23 -32.10 -14.96
C GLU A 271 8.49 -31.22 -14.95
N LEU A 272 8.49 -30.13 -15.73
CA LEU A 272 9.59 -29.16 -15.73
C LEU A 272 9.75 -28.53 -14.34
N ALA A 273 8.65 -28.09 -13.73
CA ALA A 273 8.67 -27.57 -12.36
C ALA A 273 9.23 -28.58 -11.35
N PHE A 274 8.82 -29.85 -11.43
CA PHE A 274 9.32 -30.91 -10.56
C PHE A 274 10.84 -31.07 -10.67
N ASN A 275 11.38 -31.05 -11.89
CA ASN A 275 12.80 -31.21 -12.14
C ASN A 275 13.65 -30.07 -11.57
N LEU A 276 13.11 -28.85 -11.51
CA LEU A 276 13.81 -27.69 -10.95
C LEU A 276 13.90 -27.71 -9.43
N VAL A 277 13.00 -28.42 -8.76
CA VAL A 277 12.81 -28.32 -7.30
C VAL A 277 13.11 -29.61 -6.56
N GLN A 278 13.75 -30.58 -7.22
CA GLN A 278 14.04 -31.90 -6.62
C GLN A 278 14.88 -31.84 -5.34
N GLN A 279 15.56 -30.73 -5.06
CA GLN A 279 16.36 -30.52 -3.85
C GLN A 279 15.63 -29.69 -2.77
N ASN A 280 14.43 -29.18 -3.07
CA ASN A 280 13.66 -28.34 -2.16
C ASN A 280 12.43 -29.11 -1.65
N MET A 281 12.57 -29.69 -0.46
CA MET A 281 11.54 -30.53 0.16
C MET A 281 10.20 -29.79 0.35
N GLU A 282 10.23 -28.53 0.77
CA GLU A 282 9.02 -27.74 0.98
C GLU A 282 8.32 -27.46 -0.35
N TYR A 283 9.08 -27.14 -1.38
CA TYR A 283 8.52 -26.92 -2.71
C TYR A 283 7.96 -28.20 -3.34
N LEU A 284 8.62 -29.34 -3.13
CA LEU A 284 8.11 -30.65 -3.55
C LEU A 284 6.75 -30.96 -2.90
N LYS A 285 6.57 -30.62 -1.61
CA LYS A 285 5.27 -30.78 -0.92
C LYS A 285 4.19 -29.90 -1.55
N LEU A 286 4.50 -28.65 -1.86
CA LEU A 286 3.57 -27.72 -2.52
C LEU A 286 3.16 -28.23 -3.91
N LEU A 287 4.15 -28.62 -4.73
CA LEU A 287 3.89 -29.12 -6.07
C LEU A 287 3.10 -30.44 -6.05
N ARG A 288 3.41 -31.34 -5.11
CA ARG A 288 2.65 -32.59 -4.88
C ARG A 288 1.17 -32.31 -4.61
N GLU A 289 0.87 -31.33 -3.77
CA GLU A 289 -0.52 -30.99 -3.45
C GLU A 289 -1.25 -30.46 -4.68
N ARG A 290 -0.58 -29.63 -5.48
CA ARG A 290 -1.12 -29.15 -6.75
C ARG A 290 -1.39 -30.28 -7.75
N TYR A 291 -0.53 -31.29 -7.84
CA TYR A 291 -0.79 -32.49 -8.64
C TYR A 291 -2.04 -33.26 -8.19
N LYS A 292 -2.29 -33.37 -6.88
CA LYS A 292 -3.51 -33.99 -6.35
C LYS A 292 -4.74 -33.19 -6.72
N GLN A 293 -4.69 -31.87 -6.56
CA GLN A 293 -5.80 -30.96 -6.90
C GLN A 293 -6.23 -31.13 -8.36
N HIS A 294 -5.28 -31.31 -9.28
CA HIS A 294 -5.55 -31.53 -10.70
C HIS A 294 -5.62 -33.02 -11.12
N SER A 295 -5.76 -33.92 -10.15
CA SER A 295 -5.99 -35.36 -10.33
C SER A 295 -4.89 -36.08 -11.12
N PHE A 296 -3.63 -35.69 -10.96
CA PHE A 296 -2.44 -36.40 -11.46
C PHE A 296 -1.92 -37.40 -10.40
N ASN A 297 -2.84 -38.23 -9.89
CA ASN A 297 -2.61 -39.08 -8.71
C ASN A 297 -1.57 -40.18 -8.94
N ASP A 298 -1.43 -40.64 -10.18
CA ASP A 298 -0.44 -41.64 -10.59
C ASP A 298 1.01 -41.18 -10.42
N GLN A 299 1.23 -39.87 -10.36
CA GLN A 299 2.55 -39.26 -10.26
C GLN A 299 2.97 -38.98 -8.82
N ILE A 300 2.05 -39.06 -7.85
CA ILE A 300 2.29 -38.64 -6.46
C ILE A 300 3.42 -39.44 -5.80
N ARG A 301 3.56 -40.71 -6.16
CA ARG A 301 4.59 -41.59 -5.62
C ARG A 301 6.01 -41.03 -5.79
N LYS A 302 6.31 -40.38 -6.91
CA LYS A 302 7.66 -39.84 -7.16
C LYS A 302 8.04 -38.71 -6.19
N PHE A 303 7.05 -37.96 -5.70
CA PHE A 303 7.26 -36.94 -4.69
C PHE A 303 7.54 -37.58 -3.34
N ASP A 304 6.77 -38.60 -2.97
CA ASP A 304 6.95 -39.33 -1.70
C ASP A 304 8.34 -39.97 -1.65
N ASP A 305 8.74 -40.64 -2.74
CA ASP A 305 10.07 -41.24 -2.87
C ASP A 305 11.17 -40.18 -2.76
N ARG A 306 11.04 -39.03 -3.44
CA ARG A 306 12.07 -37.97 -3.41
C ARG A 306 12.14 -37.26 -2.06
N ILE A 307 11.00 -37.00 -1.42
CA ILE A 307 10.94 -36.39 -0.08
C ILE A 307 11.59 -37.32 0.94
N ALA A 308 11.30 -38.63 0.89
CA ALA A 308 11.92 -39.60 1.79
C ALA A 308 13.45 -39.64 1.63
N VAL A 309 13.96 -39.55 0.40
CA VAL A 309 15.41 -39.43 0.15
C VAL A 309 16.00 -38.18 0.80
N LEU A 310 15.37 -37.01 0.60
CA LEU A 310 15.85 -35.74 1.20
C LEU A 310 15.79 -35.77 2.74
N GLU A 311 14.80 -36.43 3.34
CA GLU A 311 14.70 -36.60 4.79
C GLU A 311 15.85 -37.46 5.34
N LEU A 312 16.20 -38.53 4.64
CA LEU A 312 17.34 -39.38 5.01
C LEU A 312 18.67 -38.63 4.87
N GLU A 313 18.89 -37.92 3.76
CA GLU A 313 20.09 -37.10 3.52
C GLU A 313 20.26 -36.06 4.63
N LYS A 314 19.17 -35.38 5.02
CA LYS A 314 19.19 -34.40 6.12
C LYS A 314 19.54 -35.06 7.46
N GLN A 315 18.93 -36.21 7.79
CA GLN A 315 19.24 -36.93 9.02
C GLN A 315 20.69 -37.39 9.10
N GLU A 316 21.28 -37.79 7.97
CA GLU A 316 22.69 -38.18 7.90
C GLU A 316 23.62 -36.98 8.11
N GLN A 317 23.31 -35.84 7.49
CA GLN A 317 24.05 -34.59 7.70
C GLN A 317 23.97 -34.10 9.15
N ASP A 318 22.80 -34.18 9.77
CA ASP A 318 22.60 -33.80 11.17
C ASP A 318 23.44 -34.69 12.10
N LYS A 319 23.48 -36.01 11.85
CA LYS A 319 24.32 -36.96 12.61
C LYS A 319 25.81 -36.70 12.43
N LEU A 320 26.25 -36.40 11.20
CA LEU A 320 27.65 -36.10 10.92
C LEU A 320 28.07 -34.79 11.63
N SER A 321 27.23 -33.77 11.53
CA SER A 321 27.46 -32.47 12.21
C SER A 321 27.53 -32.64 13.72
N GLN A 322 26.66 -33.48 14.30
CA GLN A 322 26.71 -33.79 15.73
C GLN A 322 28.01 -34.50 16.12
N LYS A 323 28.43 -35.49 15.33
CA LYS A 323 29.69 -36.22 15.57
C LYS A 323 30.92 -35.32 15.49
N ASP A 324 30.95 -34.40 14.52
CA ASP A 324 32.03 -33.43 14.38
C ASP A 324 32.06 -32.45 15.57
N LEU A 325 30.89 -32.03 16.05
CA LEU A 325 30.77 -31.19 17.25
C LEU A 325 31.29 -31.92 18.51
N GLU A 326 30.91 -33.19 18.69
CA GLU A 326 31.38 -34.03 19.80
C GLU A 326 32.91 -34.22 19.74
N ALA A 327 33.49 -34.46 18.56
CA ALA A 327 34.94 -34.59 18.39
C ALA A 327 35.69 -33.28 18.71
N ILE A 328 35.12 -32.12 18.37
CA ILE A 328 35.68 -30.80 18.74
C ILE A 328 35.66 -30.62 20.27
N LEU A 329 34.54 -30.92 20.93
CA LEU A 329 34.42 -30.82 22.39
C LEU A 329 35.41 -31.74 23.12
N ASP A 330 35.55 -32.98 22.66
CA ASP A 330 36.51 -33.96 23.21
C ASP A 330 37.98 -33.51 23.03
N SER A 331 38.30 -32.79 21.95
CA SER A 331 39.63 -32.23 21.75
C SER A 331 39.90 -31.02 22.65
N ALA A 332 38.89 -30.17 22.86
CA ALA A 332 38.98 -29.01 23.73
C ALA A 332 39.15 -29.40 25.21
N ASP A 333 38.49 -30.46 25.68
CA ASP A 333 38.65 -30.97 27.05
C ASP A 333 40.05 -31.58 27.30
N LYS A 334 40.71 -32.12 26.25
CA LYS A 334 42.08 -32.65 26.36
C LYS A 334 43.14 -31.55 26.44
N ASP A 335 42.90 -30.39 25.83
CA ASP A 335 43.82 -29.24 25.89
C ASP A 335 43.73 -28.46 27.22
N VAL A 336 42.68 -28.66 28.02
CA VAL A 336 42.52 -28.01 29.34
C VAL A 336 43.22 -28.79 30.47
N VAL A 337 43.62 -30.05 30.24
CA VAL A 337 44.38 -30.87 31.21
C VAL A 337 45.88 -30.86 30.91
N SER A 338 46.49 -29.67 30.86
CA SER A 338 47.92 -29.44 31.17
C SER A 338 48.17 -27.94 31.32
N PRO A 339 48.54 -27.48 32.53
CA PRO A 339 49.94 -27.19 32.73
C PRO A 339 50.46 -27.59 34.12
N ASP A 340 51.54 -28.38 34.10
CA ASP A 340 52.39 -28.65 35.25
C ASP A 340 53.31 -27.44 35.51
N VAL A 341 53.01 -26.73 36.61
CA VAL A 341 53.91 -26.20 37.64
C VAL A 341 55.16 -25.39 37.24
N SER A 342 55.06 -24.10 37.61
CA SER A 342 56.11 -23.24 38.17
C SER A 342 57.36 -22.90 37.35
N LYS A 343 57.58 -21.60 37.16
CA LYS A 343 58.80 -20.93 37.64
C LYS A 343 58.65 -19.41 37.64
N SER A 344 58.82 -18.87 38.85
CA SER A 344 59.44 -17.59 39.20
C SER A 344 59.16 -16.38 38.33
N VAL A 345 58.28 -15.54 38.87
CA VAL A 345 58.41 -14.08 38.79
C VAL A 345 59.76 -13.72 39.40
N ASP A 346 60.66 -13.14 38.60
CA ASP A 346 61.68 -12.25 39.14
C ASP A 346 61.62 -10.91 38.41
N SER A 347 61.59 -9.89 39.25
CA SER A 347 61.50 -8.48 38.97
C SER A 347 62.74 -7.95 38.25
N THR A 348 62.56 -7.03 37.32
CA THR A 348 63.37 -5.79 37.29
C THR A 348 62.70 -4.75 36.40
N VAL A 349 62.40 -3.62 37.05
CA VAL A 349 62.14 -2.32 36.46
C VAL A 349 63.46 -1.73 35.95
N THR A 350 63.39 -1.00 34.83
CA THR A 350 64.25 0.11 34.33
C THR A 350 64.08 0.08 32.81
N ASP A 351 64.05 1.13 32.01
CA ASP A 351 63.93 2.58 32.10
C ASP A 351 63.80 3.02 30.63
N ILE A 352 62.89 3.94 30.36
CA ILE A 352 63.08 5.19 29.61
C ILE A 352 63.93 5.20 28.30
N ASP A 353 63.31 5.76 27.25
CA ASP A 353 63.83 6.46 26.05
C ASP A 353 64.60 5.72 24.94
N ASN A 354 63.95 5.59 23.77
CA ASN A 354 64.19 6.46 22.60
C ASN A 354 63.16 6.23 21.48
#